data_AF-A0A9X9C9Q2-F1
#
_entry.id   AF-A0A9X9C9Q2-F1
#
_cell.length_a   1.000
_cell.length_b   1.000
_cell.length_c   1.000
_cell.angle_alpha   90.00
_cell.angle_beta   90.00
_cell.angle_gamma   90.00
#
_symmetry.space_group_name_H-M   'P 1'
#
loop_
_entity.id
_entity.type
_entity.pdbx_description
1 polymer ?
#
loop_
_entity_poly.entity_id
_entity_poly.type
_entity_poly.pdbx_seq_one_letter_code
_entity_poly.pdbx_strand_id
1 'polypeptide(L)'
;MALISYASNRGYIEINPNNIPNELKNKRIIIQDLDADGNVVQETVANESDKDTMLSGLVAKYGFAALTPLEALGEFTDEEKKIVNYITDEDCKYLTDKRIQEFRSLFDEHGVRKIDFALQISQGSHLNPYASYHTYFLVQMGSEYARSYTFKEALEFIEERDGIYYAITKEGNRHWDFIDKPTKKQARYQRNKHGNRIVFKSFTDWKEYLVSEDELD
;
A
#
# COMPACT_ATOMS: atom_id res chain seq x y z
N MET A 1 -18.33 20.24 18.52
CA MET A 1 -16.91 20.11 18.10
C MET A 1 -16.94 19.65 16.65
N ALA A 2 -16.32 20.40 15.73
CA ALA A 2 -16.37 20.06 14.30
C ALA A 2 -15.29 19.01 14.00
N LEU A 3 -15.71 17.83 13.55
CA LEU A 3 -14.82 16.78 13.05
C LEU A 3 -14.59 17.04 11.56
N ILE A 4 -13.34 16.92 11.11
CA ILE A 4 -13.01 17.09 9.69
C ILE A 4 -12.91 15.71 9.08
N SER A 5 -13.77 15.41 8.11
CA SER A 5 -13.76 14.11 7.43
C SER A 5 -12.65 14.04 6.38
N TYR A 6 -11.81 13.01 6.48
CA TYR A 6 -10.78 12.62 5.53
C TYR A 6 -11.26 11.42 4.72
N ALA A 7 -11.26 11.52 3.39
CA ALA A 7 -11.44 10.35 2.54
C ALA A 7 -10.12 9.58 2.47
N SER A 8 -10.03 8.49 3.22
CA SER A 8 -8.87 7.59 3.24
C SER A 8 -9.09 6.36 2.35
N ASN A 9 -8.05 5.54 2.23
CA ASN A 9 -8.13 4.21 1.64
C ASN A 9 -9.06 3.26 2.40
N ARG A 10 -9.60 3.62 3.58
CA ARG A 10 -10.56 2.83 4.37
C ARG A 10 -11.95 3.48 4.42
N GLY A 11 -12.21 4.49 3.59
CA GLY A 11 -13.43 5.29 3.63
C GLY A 11 -13.26 6.59 4.40
N TYR A 12 -14.36 7.18 4.86
CA TYR A 12 -14.31 8.45 5.60
C TYR A 12 -13.82 8.23 7.03
N ILE A 13 -12.71 8.87 7.39
CA ILE A 13 -12.15 8.91 8.74
C ILE A 13 -12.36 10.30 9.30
N GLU A 14 -12.75 10.40 10.56
CA GLU A 14 -12.87 11.68 11.26
C GLU A 14 -11.53 12.07 11.87
N ILE A 15 -10.96 13.18 11.41
CA ILE A 15 -9.78 13.80 12.01
C ILE A 15 -10.26 14.75 13.12
N ASN A 16 -9.88 14.42 14.34
CA ASN A 16 -10.13 15.26 15.51
C ASN A 16 -8.95 16.22 15.72
N PRO A 17 -9.17 17.55 15.72
CA PRO A 17 -8.11 18.52 15.97
C PRO A 17 -7.36 18.34 17.29
N ASN A 18 -8.01 17.78 18.31
CA ASN A 18 -7.38 17.52 19.59
C ASN A 18 -6.42 16.32 19.56
N ASN A 19 -6.49 15.48 18.53
CA ASN A 19 -5.72 14.23 18.41
C ASN A 19 -4.64 14.30 17.34
N ILE A 20 -4.27 15.49 16.86
CA ILE A 20 -3.12 15.63 15.95
C ILE A 20 -1.82 15.32 16.71
N PRO A 21 -0.91 14.51 16.15
CA PRO A 21 0.42 14.27 16.70
C PRO A 21 1.19 15.55 17.05
N ASN A 22 1.87 15.57 18.19
CA ASN A 22 2.63 16.73 18.65
C ASN A 22 3.73 17.15 17.65
N GLU A 23 4.28 16.19 16.92
CA GLU A 23 5.27 16.39 15.88
C GLU A 23 4.74 17.24 14.72
N LEU A 24 3.44 17.12 14.39
CA LEU A 24 2.77 18.00 13.42
C LEU A 24 2.52 19.39 14.01
N LYS A 25 2.27 19.51 15.31
CA LYS A 25 2.02 20.80 15.99
C LYS A 25 3.26 21.70 16.01
N ASN A 26 4.44 21.12 15.84
CA ASN A 26 5.71 21.83 15.67
C ASN A 26 5.88 22.46 14.27
N LYS A 27 4.80 22.57 13.48
CA LYS A 27 4.77 23.31 12.21
C LYS A 27 4.10 24.66 12.38
N ARG A 28 4.41 25.60 11.48
CA ARG A 28 3.74 26.91 11.37
C ARG A 28 2.93 26.95 10.09
N ILE A 29 1.74 27.55 10.14
CA ILE A 29 0.94 27.84 8.95
C ILE A 29 1.05 29.34 8.66
N ILE A 30 1.44 29.67 7.43
CA ILE A 30 1.57 31.02 6.92
C ILE A 30 0.55 31.17 5.80
N ILE A 31 -0.32 32.17 5.92
CA ILE A 31 -1.25 32.59 4.87
C ILE A 31 -0.60 33.77 4.16
N GLN A 32 -0.40 33.64 2.85
CA GLN A 32 0.24 34.66 2.02
C GLN A 32 -0.79 35.27 1.08
N ASP A 33 -0.89 36.60 1.08
CA ASP A 33 -1.59 37.33 0.02
C ASP A 33 -0.59 37.58 -1.11
N LEU A 34 -1.03 37.30 -2.34
CA LEU A 34 -0.21 37.43 -3.55
C LEU A 34 -0.72 38.59 -4.40
N ASP A 35 0.20 39.31 -5.05
CA ASP A 35 -0.15 40.23 -6.13
C ASP A 35 -0.50 39.48 -7.43
N ALA A 36 -0.83 40.24 -8.49
CA ALA A 36 -1.18 39.69 -9.79
C ALA A 36 -0.03 38.92 -10.47
N ASP A 37 1.21 39.17 -10.07
CA ASP A 37 2.41 38.53 -10.61
C ASP A 37 2.85 37.32 -9.74
N GLY A 38 2.13 37.04 -8.65
CA GLY A 38 2.41 35.93 -7.73
C GLY A 38 3.43 36.26 -6.64
N ASN A 39 3.82 37.53 -6.48
CA ASN A 39 4.72 37.93 -5.39
C ASN A 39 3.95 38.07 -4.08
N VAL A 40 4.59 37.67 -2.98
CA VAL A 40 4.02 37.81 -1.63
C VAL A 40 3.99 39.29 -1.25
N VAL A 41 2.79 39.81 -0.99
CA VAL A 41 2.58 41.19 -0.53
C VAL A 41 2.31 41.28 0.96
N GLN A 42 1.78 40.21 1.55
CA GLN A 42 1.51 40.14 2.98
C GLN A 42 1.60 38.69 3.47
N GLU A 43 2.11 38.52 4.68
CA GLU A 43 2.11 37.26 5.40
C GLU A 43 1.35 37.39 6.71
N THR A 44 0.45 36.44 6.97
CA THR A 44 -0.24 36.28 8.23
C THR A 44 0.06 34.90 8.80
N VAL A 45 0.67 34.86 9.99
CA VAL A 45 0.88 33.60 10.70
C VAL A 45 -0.42 33.20 11.40
N ALA A 46 -0.88 31.97 11.16
CA ALA A 46 -2.05 31.44 11.86
C ALA A 46 -1.82 31.46 13.38
N ASN A 47 -2.83 31.88 14.14
CA ASN A 47 -2.75 31.87 15.59
C ASN A 47 -2.70 30.42 16.13
N GLU A 48 -2.15 30.24 17.33
CA GLU A 48 -1.99 28.90 17.94
C GLU A 48 -3.34 28.23 18.24
N SER A 49 -4.41 28.99 18.49
CA SER A 49 -5.75 28.45 18.74
C SER A 49 -6.42 27.84 17.50
N ASP A 50 -6.12 28.34 16.30
CA ASP A 50 -6.70 27.90 15.03
C ASP A 50 -5.77 26.94 14.29
N LYS A 51 -4.46 26.96 14.62
CA LYS A 51 -3.42 26.13 14.00
C LYS A 51 -3.78 24.65 13.96
N ASP A 52 -4.24 24.08 15.08
CA ASP A 52 -4.58 22.65 15.15
C ASP A 52 -5.77 22.32 14.23
N THR A 53 -6.78 23.19 14.16
CA THR A 53 -7.90 23.01 13.24
C THR A 53 -7.44 23.09 11.78
N MET A 54 -6.56 24.02 11.45
CA MET A 54 -6.00 24.16 10.10
C MET A 54 -5.11 22.98 9.71
N LEU A 55 -4.24 22.51 10.61
CA LEU A 55 -3.43 21.30 10.41
C LEU A 55 -4.31 20.08 10.19
N SER A 56 -5.43 19.96 10.91
CA SER A 56 -6.40 18.87 10.72
C SER A 56 -7.00 18.90 9.33
N GLY A 57 -7.34 20.10 8.84
CA GLY A 57 -7.82 20.30 7.48
C GLY A 57 -6.79 19.89 6.43
N LEU A 58 -5.52 20.23 6.64
CA LEU A 58 -4.43 19.84 5.75
C LEU A 58 -4.21 18.31 5.76
N VAL A 59 -4.21 17.68 6.94
CA VAL A 59 -4.13 16.21 7.07
C VAL A 59 -5.32 15.58 6.34
N ALA A 60 -6.53 16.09 6.56
CA ALA A 60 -7.73 15.58 5.91
C ALA A 60 -7.79 15.86 4.40
N LYS A 61 -6.93 16.74 3.87
CA LYS A 61 -6.85 17.00 2.43
C LYS A 61 -5.73 16.21 1.76
N TYR A 62 -4.58 16.10 2.42
CA TYR A 62 -3.34 15.63 1.81
C TYR A 62 -2.79 14.35 2.44
N GLY A 63 -3.30 13.91 3.59
CA GLY A 63 -2.76 12.78 4.36
C GLY A 63 -1.66 13.20 5.34
N PHE A 64 -1.26 12.27 6.19
CA PHE A 64 -0.15 12.45 7.14
C PHE A 64 1.20 12.43 6.43
N ALA A 65 1.33 11.58 5.40
CA ALA A 65 2.55 11.45 4.63
C ALA A 65 2.95 12.76 3.94
N ALA A 66 1.98 13.49 3.34
CA ALA A 66 2.25 14.74 2.64
C ALA A 66 2.75 15.88 3.56
N LEU A 67 2.49 15.79 4.87
CA LEU A 67 2.93 16.78 5.85
C LEU A 67 4.22 16.38 6.57
N THR A 68 4.75 15.19 6.26
CA THR A 68 6.03 14.70 6.80
C THR A 68 7.20 15.54 6.25
N PRO A 69 8.29 15.76 7.01
CA PRO A 69 9.44 16.52 6.52
C PRO A 69 10.06 15.81 5.32
N LEU A 70 10.46 16.56 4.29
CA LEU A 70 11.05 15.97 3.09
C LEU A 70 12.37 15.25 3.38
N GLU A 71 13.17 15.74 4.35
CA GLU A 71 14.41 15.07 4.75
C GLU A 71 14.16 13.67 5.30
N ALA A 72 13.08 13.48 6.06
CA ALA A 72 12.67 12.19 6.59
C ALA A 72 12.36 11.15 5.49
N LEU A 73 11.94 11.62 4.32
CA LEU A 73 11.69 10.76 3.15
C LEU A 73 12.94 10.58 2.28
N GLY A 74 14.00 11.36 2.50
CA GLY A 74 15.24 11.32 1.73
C GLY A 74 15.99 9.99 1.85
N GLU A 75 15.73 9.24 2.93
CA GLU A 75 16.31 7.91 3.15
C GLU A 75 15.62 6.81 2.33
N PHE A 76 14.52 7.09 1.65
CA PHE A 76 13.70 6.10 0.94
C PHE A 76 13.80 6.21 -0.58
N THR A 77 13.92 5.06 -1.23
CA THR A 77 13.73 4.91 -2.67
C THR A 77 12.27 5.21 -3.04
N ASP A 78 12.00 5.48 -4.31
CA ASP A 78 10.63 5.82 -4.73
C ASP A 78 9.63 4.66 -4.57
N GLU A 79 10.10 3.41 -4.63
CA GLU A 79 9.27 2.23 -4.35
C GLU A 79 8.93 2.13 -2.86
N GLU A 80 9.92 2.33 -1.99
CA GLU A 80 9.72 2.31 -0.53
C GLU A 80 8.83 3.48 -0.07
N LYS A 81 9.00 4.68 -0.65
CA LYS A 81 8.16 5.85 -0.34
C LYS A 81 6.67 5.57 -0.58
N LYS A 82 6.33 4.82 -1.63
CA LYS A 82 4.92 4.44 -1.89
C LYS A 82 4.35 3.61 -0.74
N ILE A 83 5.13 2.64 -0.25
CA ILE A 83 4.74 1.77 0.87
C ILE A 83 4.66 2.57 2.18
N VAL A 84 5.67 3.40 2.47
CA VAL A 84 5.71 4.24 3.67
C VAL A 84 4.50 5.18 3.69
N ASN A 85 4.23 5.88 2.59
CA ASN A 85 3.09 6.79 2.50
C ASN A 85 1.78 6.04 2.69
N TYR A 86 1.64 4.88 2.04
CA TYR A 86 0.45 4.05 2.16
C TYR A 86 0.17 3.64 3.60
N ILE A 87 1.15 3.04 4.29
CA ILE A 87 0.99 2.58 5.68
C ILE A 87 0.77 3.77 6.63
N THR A 88 1.48 4.89 6.40
CA THR A 88 1.40 6.10 7.23
C THR A 88 0.01 6.72 7.19
N ASP A 89 -0.57 6.83 6.00
CA ASP A 89 -1.93 7.36 5.82
C ASP A 89 -3.00 6.35 6.27
N GLU A 90 -2.78 5.04 6.07
CA GLU A 90 -3.70 3.99 6.54
C GLU A 90 -3.79 3.92 8.07
N ASP A 91 -2.66 4.08 8.75
CA ASP A 91 -2.58 4.11 10.20
C ASP A 91 -3.04 5.44 10.82
N CYS A 92 -3.23 6.48 10.00
CA CYS A 92 -3.44 7.87 10.45
C CYS A 92 -2.35 8.34 11.44
N LYS A 93 -1.08 8.01 11.16
CA LYS A 93 0.05 8.33 12.04
C LYS A 93 1.08 9.17 11.30
N TYR A 94 1.64 10.16 11.99
CA TYR A 94 2.75 10.95 11.45
C TYR A 94 4.04 10.11 11.38
N LEU A 95 4.89 10.38 10.39
CA LEU A 95 6.17 9.70 10.24
C LEU A 95 7.23 10.38 11.13
N THR A 96 7.43 9.82 12.32
CA THR A 96 8.46 10.23 13.28
C THR A 96 9.79 9.52 12.99
N ASP A 97 10.90 10.02 13.54
CA ASP A 97 12.21 9.38 13.44
C ASP A 97 12.20 7.91 13.86
N LYS A 98 11.45 7.59 14.93
CA LYS A 98 11.27 6.20 15.38
C LYS A 98 10.61 5.33 14.30
N ARG A 99 9.55 5.84 13.65
CA ARG A 99 8.87 5.11 12.56
C ARG A 99 9.74 4.99 11.32
N ILE A 100 10.56 6.00 11.02
CA ILE A 100 11.55 5.92 9.94
C ILE A 100 12.49 4.75 10.18
N GLN A 101 13.05 4.62 11.38
CA GLN A 101 13.94 3.52 11.75
C GLN A 101 13.22 2.15 11.73
N GLU A 102 11.96 2.11 12.13
CA GLU A 102 11.12 0.91 12.01
C GLU A 102 10.93 0.50 10.55
N PHE A 103 10.61 1.44 9.65
CA PHE A 103 10.49 1.15 8.21
C PHE A 103 11.82 0.73 7.59
N ARG A 104 12.92 1.40 7.96
CA ARG A 104 14.27 1.04 7.50
C ARG A 104 14.60 -0.41 7.88
N SER A 105 14.41 -0.75 9.15
CA SER A 105 14.62 -2.13 9.65
C SER A 105 13.76 -3.13 8.89
N LEU A 106 12.48 -2.79 8.63
CA LEU A 106 11.57 -3.65 7.87
C LEU A 106 12.08 -3.88 6.43
N PHE A 107 12.48 -2.82 5.73
CA PHE A 107 13.02 -2.91 4.37
C PHE A 107 14.34 -3.66 4.32
N ASP A 108 15.21 -3.47 5.30
CA ASP A 108 16.50 -4.17 5.37
C ASP A 108 16.30 -5.67 5.65
N GLU A 109 15.34 -6.03 6.48
CA GLU A 109 15.06 -7.43 6.84
C GLU A 109 14.36 -8.21 5.72
N HIS A 110 13.39 -7.59 5.04
CA HIS A 110 12.50 -8.30 4.13
C HIS A 110 12.63 -7.89 2.66
N GLY A 111 13.19 -6.71 2.39
CA GLY A 111 13.23 -6.12 1.07
C GLY A 111 11.88 -5.55 0.61
N VAL A 112 11.94 -4.49 -0.18
CA VAL A 112 10.76 -3.73 -0.65
C VAL A 112 9.72 -4.60 -1.36
N ARG A 113 10.15 -5.57 -2.18
CA ARG A 113 9.24 -6.42 -2.97
C ARG A 113 8.47 -7.42 -2.12
N LYS A 114 9.09 -7.97 -1.08
CA LYS A 114 8.41 -8.87 -0.13
C LYS A 114 7.33 -8.14 0.65
N ILE A 115 7.66 -6.94 1.13
CA ILE A 115 6.71 -6.09 1.86
C ILE A 115 5.56 -5.67 0.97
N ASP A 116 5.83 -5.18 -0.24
CA ASP A 116 4.79 -4.79 -1.21
C ASP A 116 3.83 -5.95 -1.48
N PHE A 117 4.37 -7.13 -1.72
CA PHE A 117 3.57 -8.31 -1.97
C PHE A 117 2.78 -8.78 -0.74
N ALA A 118 3.38 -8.74 0.46
CA ALA A 118 2.69 -9.07 1.71
C ALA A 118 1.55 -8.10 2.02
N LEU A 119 1.70 -6.81 1.72
CA LEU A 119 0.61 -5.83 1.82
C LEU A 119 -0.54 -6.21 0.88
N GLN A 120 -0.24 -6.53 -0.39
CA GLN A 120 -1.24 -6.98 -1.36
C GLN A 120 -1.99 -8.24 -0.92
N ILE A 121 -1.29 -9.23 -0.34
CA ILE A 121 -1.91 -10.45 0.19
C ILE A 121 -2.83 -10.12 1.37
N SER A 122 -2.33 -9.36 2.34
CA SER A 122 -3.05 -9.09 3.58
C SER A 122 -4.31 -8.24 3.42
N GLN A 123 -4.40 -7.47 2.33
CA GLN A 123 -5.50 -6.54 2.05
C GLN A 123 -6.46 -7.04 0.97
N GLY A 124 -6.37 -8.33 0.61
CA GLY A 124 -7.04 -8.98 -0.53
C GLY A 124 -8.56 -8.89 -0.67
N SER A 125 -9.29 -8.13 0.17
CA SER A 125 -10.71 -7.81 -0.06
C SER A 125 -11.09 -6.34 0.07
N HIS A 126 -10.20 -5.43 0.49
CA HIS A 126 -10.54 -4.02 0.68
C HIS A 126 -9.40 -3.10 0.26
N LEU A 127 -9.64 -2.34 -0.81
CA LEU A 127 -8.99 -1.06 -1.11
C LEU A 127 -7.48 -1.10 -1.29
N ASN A 128 -7.07 -1.67 -2.43
CA ASN A 128 -5.78 -1.38 -3.04
C ASN A 128 -5.76 0.08 -3.57
N PRO A 129 -4.80 0.95 -3.20
CA PRO A 129 -4.62 2.27 -3.83
C PRO A 129 -4.36 2.19 -5.35
N TYR A 130 -3.87 1.05 -5.83
CA TYR A 130 -3.75 0.70 -7.25
C TYR A 130 -5.09 0.19 -7.82
N ALA A 131 -6.19 0.90 -7.53
CA ALA A 131 -7.59 0.55 -7.80
C ALA A 131 -7.98 0.34 -9.28
N SER A 132 -7.03 -0.01 -10.16
CA SER A 132 -7.27 -0.53 -11.50
C SER A 132 -6.99 -2.03 -11.65
N TYR A 133 -6.59 -2.74 -10.59
CA TYR A 133 -6.37 -4.19 -10.64
C TYR A 133 -7.20 -4.95 -9.61
N HIS A 134 -8.00 -5.85 -10.17
CA HIS A 134 -8.92 -6.81 -9.57
C HIS A 134 -8.36 -7.48 -8.30
N THR A 135 -9.24 -7.77 -7.34
CA THR A 135 -8.96 -8.50 -6.09
C THR A 135 -7.89 -9.59 -6.27
N TYR A 136 -6.79 -9.47 -5.52
CA TYR A 136 -5.58 -10.27 -5.72
C TYR A 136 -5.74 -11.75 -5.31
N PHE A 137 -6.68 -12.11 -4.45
CA PHE A 137 -6.91 -13.52 -4.05
C PHE A 137 -8.32 -13.98 -4.44
N LEU A 138 -8.53 -14.25 -5.73
CA LEU A 138 -9.65 -15.08 -6.17
C LEU A 138 -9.23 -16.55 -6.15
N VAL A 139 -9.00 -17.08 -4.95
CA VAL A 139 -8.73 -18.51 -4.77
C VAL A 139 -10.07 -19.26 -4.80
N GLN A 140 -10.08 -20.48 -5.34
CA GLN A 140 -11.27 -21.32 -5.34
C GLN A 140 -11.83 -21.47 -3.92
N MET A 141 -13.11 -21.14 -3.75
CA MET A 141 -13.83 -21.30 -2.48
C MET A 141 -13.66 -22.73 -1.95
N GLY A 142 -13.09 -22.87 -0.75
CA GLY A 142 -12.77 -24.16 -0.11
C GLY A 142 -11.27 -24.51 -0.05
N SER A 143 -10.40 -23.72 -0.68
CA SER A 143 -8.95 -23.81 -0.43
C SER A 143 -8.59 -23.23 0.94
N GLU A 144 -7.57 -23.78 1.61
CA GLU A 144 -7.02 -23.20 2.85
C GLU A 144 -6.43 -21.80 2.65
N TYR A 145 -6.09 -21.45 1.41
CA TYR A 145 -5.57 -20.14 1.02
C TYR A 145 -6.67 -19.11 0.72
N ALA A 146 -7.94 -19.53 0.67
CA ALA A 146 -9.09 -18.65 0.46
C ALA A 146 -9.51 -17.96 1.77
N ARG A 147 -8.58 -17.24 2.41
CA ARG A 147 -8.78 -16.54 3.69
C ARG A 147 -8.07 -15.19 3.72
N SER A 148 -8.42 -14.36 4.68
CA SER A 148 -7.64 -13.16 5.00
C SER A 148 -6.34 -13.53 5.70
N TYR A 149 -5.28 -12.81 5.37
CA TYR A 149 -3.96 -12.91 6.00
C TYR A 149 -3.68 -11.62 6.75
N THR A 150 -3.12 -11.72 7.95
CA THR A 150 -2.42 -10.58 8.54
C THR A 150 -1.14 -10.30 7.76
N PHE A 151 -0.60 -9.08 7.87
CA PHE A 151 0.67 -8.73 7.23
C PHE A 151 1.81 -9.68 7.64
N LYS A 152 1.85 -10.10 8.92
CA LYS A 152 2.83 -11.06 9.42
C LYS A 152 2.67 -12.44 8.78
N GLU A 153 1.44 -12.96 8.74
CA GLU A 153 1.17 -14.26 8.09
C GLU A 153 1.51 -14.21 6.58
N ALA A 154 1.32 -13.06 5.93
CA ALA A 154 1.68 -12.89 4.53
C ALA A 154 3.21 -12.90 4.34
N LEU A 155 3.99 -12.29 5.25
CA LEU A 155 5.45 -12.37 5.23
C LEU A 155 5.95 -13.81 5.44
N GLU A 156 5.39 -14.53 6.43
CA GLU A 156 5.69 -15.94 6.71
C GLU A 156 5.34 -16.81 5.50
N PHE A 157 4.17 -16.59 4.89
CA PHE A 157 3.73 -17.29 3.69
C PHE A 157 4.74 -17.19 2.53
N ILE A 158 5.29 -15.99 2.31
CA ILE A 158 6.30 -15.75 1.27
C ILE A 158 7.62 -16.46 1.61
N GLU A 159 8.01 -16.46 2.89
CA GLU A 159 9.30 -16.98 3.35
C GLU A 159 9.39 -18.51 3.29
N GLU A 160 8.28 -19.19 3.51
CA GLU A 160 8.19 -20.65 3.45
C GLU A 160 8.18 -21.22 2.02
N ARG A 161 8.23 -20.37 0.98
CA ARG A 161 7.95 -20.77 -0.42
C ARG A 161 8.95 -20.16 -1.39
N ASP A 162 9.26 -20.91 -2.44
CA ASP A 162 10.07 -20.41 -3.56
C ASP A 162 9.26 -19.48 -4.49
N GLY A 163 7.94 -19.51 -4.39
CA GLY A 163 7.03 -18.76 -5.24
C GLY A 163 5.61 -19.30 -5.20
N ILE A 164 4.77 -18.80 -6.11
CA ILE A 164 3.39 -19.22 -6.28
C ILE A 164 3.02 -19.39 -7.74
N TYR A 165 2.00 -20.19 -8.00
CA TYR A 165 1.43 -20.36 -9.33
C TYR A 165 0.15 -19.54 -9.46
N TYR A 166 -0.17 -19.02 -10.62
CA TYR A 166 -1.46 -18.37 -10.91
C TYR A 166 -1.74 -18.38 -12.42
N ALA A 167 -2.94 -17.97 -12.81
CA ALA A 167 -3.38 -17.90 -14.20
C ALA A 167 -3.41 -16.45 -14.70
N ILE A 168 -3.09 -16.24 -15.98
CA ILE A 168 -3.23 -14.95 -16.67
C ILE A 168 -4.23 -15.12 -17.82
N THR A 169 -5.27 -14.29 -17.88
CA THR A 169 -6.24 -14.30 -18.98
C THR A 169 -5.66 -13.75 -20.28
N LYS A 170 -6.40 -13.89 -21.38
CA LYS A 170 -6.01 -13.32 -22.68
C LYS A 170 -5.88 -11.79 -22.63
N GLU A 171 -6.64 -11.15 -21.76
CA GLU A 171 -6.67 -9.70 -21.54
C GLU A 171 -5.56 -9.23 -20.56
N GLY A 172 -4.76 -10.16 -20.03
CA GLY A 172 -3.66 -9.85 -19.10
C GLY A 172 -4.08 -9.78 -17.63
N ASN A 173 -5.32 -10.15 -17.29
CA ASN A 173 -5.77 -10.18 -15.91
C ASN A 173 -5.16 -11.36 -15.17
N ARG A 174 -4.62 -11.14 -13.98
CA ARG A 174 -4.05 -12.18 -13.12
C ARG A 174 -5.14 -12.76 -12.22
N HIS A 175 -5.37 -14.07 -12.31
CA HIS A 175 -6.25 -14.83 -11.42
C HIS A 175 -5.43 -15.81 -10.60
N TRP A 176 -5.51 -15.67 -9.29
CA TRP A 176 -4.80 -16.54 -8.35
C TRP A 176 -5.62 -17.81 -8.10
N ASP A 177 -5.94 -18.50 -9.20
CA ASP A 177 -6.66 -19.78 -9.22
C ASP A 177 -5.83 -20.91 -8.61
N PHE A 178 -4.52 -20.70 -8.56
CA PHE A 178 -3.52 -21.60 -8.00
C PHE A 178 -2.74 -20.84 -6.95
N ILE A 179 -2.13 -21.59 -6.03
CA ILE A 179 -1.14 -21.10 -5.08
C ILE A 179 -0.01 -22.12 -5.12
N ASP A 180 -0.38 -23.39 -4.95
CA ASP A 180 0.49 -24.53 -5.19
C ASP A 180 0.62 -24.89 -6.67
N LYS A 181 1.65 -25.70 -7.00
CA LYS A 181 1.89 -26.20 -8.36
C LYS A 181 0.63 -26.91 -8.88
N PRO A 182 0.04 -26.43 -10.00
CA PRO A 182 -1.15 -27.07 -10.56
C PRO A 182 -0.80 -28.40 -11.21
N THR A 183 -1.76 -29.33 -11.19
CA THR A 183 -1.67 -30.56 -11.99
C THR A 183 -1.77 -30.25 -13.49
N LYS A 184 -1.25 -31.15 -14.33
CA LYS A 184 -1.38 -31.07 -15.79
C LYS A 184 -2.85 -30.94 -16.23
N LYS A 185 -3.78 -31.59 -15.53
CA LYS A 185 -5.22 -31.52 -15.81
C LYS A 185 -5.79 -30.13 -15.54
N GLN A 186 -5.42 -29.50 -14.42
CA GLN A 186 -5.88 -28.15 -14.07
C GLN A 186 -5.34 -27.11 -15.07
N ALA A 187 -4.05 -27.20 -15.41
CA ALA A 187 -3.43 -26.31 -16.40
C ALA A 187 -4.09 -26.43 -17.77
N ARG A 188 -4.34 -27.67 -18.24
CA ARG A 188 -5.08 -27.92 -19.50
C ARG A 188 -6.48 -27.36 -19.50
N TYR A 189 -7.20 -27.51 -18.38
CA TYR A 189 -8.55 -26.98 -18.27
C TYR A 189 -8.57 -25.46 -18.39
N GLN A 190 -7.69 -24.75 -17.67
CA GLN A 190 -7.55 -23.30 -17.74
C GLN A 190 -7.19 -22.83 -19.16
N ARG A 191 -6.25 -23.51 -19.82
CA ARG A 191 -5.86 -23.16 -21.18
C ARG A 191 -6.94 -23.45 -22.21
N ASN A 192 -7.54 -24.64 -22.19
CA ASN A 192 -8.49 -25.06 -23.23
C ASN A 192 -9.87 -24.42 -23.07
N LYS A 193 -10.34 -24.27 -21.83
CA LYS A 193 -11.68 -23.72 -21.56
C LYS A 193 -11.68 -22.20 -21.45
N HIS A 194 -10.68 -21.62 -20.80
CA HIS A 194 -10.63 -20.19 -20.51
C HIS A 194 -9.59 -19.45 -21.37
N GLY A 195 -8.65 -20.16 -22.00
CA GLY A 195 -7.56 -19.54 -22.75
C GLY A 195 -6.48 -18.93 -21.86
N ASN A 196 -6.47 -19.30 -20.58
CA ASN A 196 -5.57 -18.73 -19.59
C ASN A 196 -4.18 -19.40 -19.65
N ARG A 197 -3.14 -18.63 -19.34
CA ARG A 197 -1.76 -19.09 -19.23
C ARG A 197 -1.39 -19.29 -17.77
N ILE A 198 -0.67 -20.35 -17.45
CA ILE A 198 -0.17 -20.58 -16.09
C ILE A 198 1.20 -19.93 -15.94
N VAL A 199 1.40 -19.23 -14.83
CA VAL A 199 2.63 -18.52 -14.50
C VAL A 199 3.07 -18.90 -13.10
N PHE A 200 4.37 -19.05 -12.91
CA PHE A 200 5.04 -19.15 -11.62
C PHE A 200 5.70 -17.82 -11.29
N LYS A 201 5.31 -17.17 -10.19
CA LYS A 201 6.02 -16.02 -9.64
C LYS A 201 7.03 -16.51 -8.63
N SER A 202 8.32 -16.39 -8.95
CA SER A 202 9.39 -16.71 -8.01
C SER A 202 9.53 -15.60 -6.97
N PHE A 203 9.69 -15.95 -5.70
CA PHE A 203 10.02 -15.01 -4.64
C PHE A 203 11.53 -14.78 -4.49
N THR A 204 12.35 -15.66 -5.08
CA THR A 204 13.81 -15.50 -5.08
C THR A 204 14.24 -14.29 -5.90
N ASP A 205 13.69 -14.12 -7.11
CA ASP A 205 14.07 -13.02 -8.00
C ASP A 205 12.90 -12.10 -8.40
N TRP A 206 11.70 -12.39 -7.87
CA TRP A 206 10.46 -11.65 -8.09
C TRP A 206 9.96 -11.65 -9.53
N LYS A 207 10.49 -12.53 -10.40
CA LYS A 207 10.08 -12.65 -11.80
C LYS A 207 8.96 -13.65 -12.00
N GLU A 208 8.30 -13.50 -13.14
CA GLU A 208 7.22 -14.34 -13.62
C GLU A 208 7.73 -15.28 -14.72
N TYR A 209 7.47 -16.57 -14.56
CA TYR A 209 7.88 -17.64 -15.47
C TYR A 209 6.66 -18.32 -16.07
N LEU A 210 6.57 -18.38 -17.39
CA LEU A 210 5.50 -19.11 -18.06
C LEU A 210 5.71 -20.62 -17.84
N VAL A 211 4.68 -21.30 -17.33
CA VAL A 211 4.76 -22.73 -17.03
C VAL A 211 4.24 -23.55 -18.21
N SER A 212 5.06 -24.49 -18.68
CA SER A 212 4.64 -25.44 -19.70
C SER A 212 3.82 -26.58 -19.10
N GLU A 213 2.82 -27.08 -19.82
CA GLU A 213 2.05 -28.26 -19.39
C GLU A 213 2.91 -29.53 -19.28
N ASP A 214 4.05 -29.56 -19.96
CA ASP A 214 4.96 -30.72 -19.97
C ASP A 214 5.92 -30.70 -18.77
N GLU A 215 5.98 -29.61 -18.03
CA GLU A 215 6.72 -29.46 -16.76
C GLU A 215 5.84 -29.80 -15.53
N LEU A 216 4.57 -30.10 -15.78
CA LEU A 216 3.55 -30.40 -14.77
C LEU A 216 3.23 -31.90 -14.73
N ASP A 217 3.11 -32.39 -13.49
CA ASP A 217 2.75 -33.77 -13.16
C ASP A 217 1.23 -34.02 -13.29
#